data_AF-A0A3B8V4I4-F1
#
_entry.id   AF-A0A3B8V4I4-F1
#
_cell.length_a   1.000
_cell.length_b   1.000
_cell.length_c   1.000
_cell.angle_alpha   90.00
_cell.angle_beta   90.00
_cell.angle_gamma   90.00
#
_symmetry.space_group_name_H-M   'P 1'
#
loop_
_entity.id
_entity.type
_entity.pdbx_description
1 polymer ?
#
loop_
_entity_poly.entity_id
_entity_poly.type
_entity_poly.pdbx_seq_one_letter_code
_entity_poly.pdbx_strand_id
1 'polypeptide(L)'
;MLSCIRCFPIIPFFSSTVNCFCTNLRKIVAKIVGIGYTIIISESGGRKIFFFFSADSYFTGIEIMKIWQLLSPKNLTHADRDLPAPQEGYAKVKITRALLSEADVAVYSGATRVKYPVVPGRYAVGQVVEAGENSYFNKGDRVYLADAVENEESESGIDVAGENRDGFYRDFAFVNASEAYTLPPSVSDEAAFLIDAVATAEKIVDETGVGAGQHVLVIGGGLYANILCQILIYHRAVPVLADNNAERLALAKKCGIYY
;
A
#
# COMPACT_ATOMS: atom_id res chain seq x y z
N MET A 1 -5.01 27.20 25.21
CA MET A 1 -6.33 26.98 25.83
C MET A 1 -6.96 25.80 25.10
N LEU A 2 -6.84 24.59 25.67
CA LEU A 2 -7.35 23.36 25.06
C LEU A 2 -8.88 23.34 25.16
N SER A 3 -9.57 23.08 24.06
CA SER A 3 -10.94 22.56 24.13
C SER A 3 -11.15 21.47 23.09
N CYS A 4 -11.53 20.30 23.60
CA CYS A 4 -12.10 19.16 22.93
C CYS A 4 -12.95 19.49 21.68
N ILE A 5 -12.56 18.97 20.53
CA ILE A 5 -13.47 18.75 19.40
C ILE A 5 -13.70 17.25 19.32
N ARG A 6 -14.96 16.87 19.53
CA ARG A 6 -15.48 15.51 19.48
C ARG A 6 -15.10 14.86 18.14
N CYS A 7 -14.45 13.69 18.22
CA CYS A 7 -14.27 12.78 17.09
C CYS A 7 -15.64 12.35 16.54
N PHE A 8 -15.94 12.73 15.30
CA PHE A 8 -17.02 12.13 14.52
C PHE A 8 -16.49 10.85 13.86
N PRO A 9 -17.22 9.72 13.89
CA PRO A 9 -16.77 8.48 13.28
C PRO A 9 -16.96 8.56 11.76
N ILE A 10 -15.86 8.73 11.01
CA ILE A 10 -15.89 8.82 9.54
C ILE A 10 -15.98 7.42 8.86
N ILE A 11 -15.94 6.31 9.61
CA ILE A 11 -15.93 4.98 8.99
C ILE A 11 -16.82 4.00 9.74
N PRO A 12 -18.03 3.74 9.22
CA PRO A 12 -18.50 2.35 9.18
C PRO A 12 -19.22 2.07 7.87
N PHE A 13 -18.65 1.25 6.98
CA PHE A 13 -19.34 0.28 6.10
C PHE A 13 -18.45 -0.08 4.90
N PHE A 14 -17.65 -1.14 5.01
CA PHE A 14 -16.85 -1.67 3.89
C PHE A 14 -17.04 -3.17 3.64
N SER A 15 -18.23 -3.71 3.95
CA SER A 15 -18.51 -5.15 3.81
C SER A 15 -19.23 -5.56 2.52
N SER A 16 -19.72 -4.66 1.67
CA SER A 16 -20.61 -5.06 0.54
C SER A 16 -20.08 -4.80 -0.87
N THR A 17 -18.98 -4.07 -1.05
CA THR A 17 -18.61 -3.52 -2.37
C THR A 17 -17.59 -4.37 -3.14
N VAL A 18 -17.02 -5.43 -2.53
CA VAL A 18 -16.04 -6.30 -3.17
C VAL A 18 -16.66 -7.25 -4.21
N ASN A 19 -18.00 -7.40 -4.24
CA ASN A 19 -18.63 -8.45 -5.05
C ASN A 19 -18.86 -8.14 -6.54
N CYS A 20 -18.78 -6.88 -7.00
CA CYS A 20 -19.18 -6.56 -8.37
C CYS A 20 -18.04 -6.48 -9.41
N PHE A 21 -16.79 -6.31 -8.98
CA PHE A 21 -15.61 -6.24 -9.87
C PHE A 21 -14.89 -7.59 -10.06
N CYS A 22 -15.41 -8.66 -9.45
CA CYS A 22 -14.65 -9.89 -9.17
C CYS A 22 -14.69 -11.00 -10.23
N THR A 23 -15.40 -10.86 -11.35
CA THR A 23 -15.58 -12.01 -12.25
C THR A 23 -14.35 -12.31 -13.11
N ASN A 24 -13.57 -11.29 -13.49
CA ASN A 24 -12.29 -11.48 -14.20
C ASN A 24 -11.09 -11.61 -13.25
N LEU A 25 -11.14 -10.99 -12.06
CA LEU A 25 -10.09 -11.13 -11.04
C LEU A 25 -10.03 -12.54 -10.43
N ARG A 26 -11.16 -13.25 -10.30
CA ARG A 26 -11.21 -14.63 -9.78
C ARG A 26 -10.38 -15.61 -10.60
N LYS A 27 -10.23 -15.40 -11.91
CA LYS A 27 -9.39 -16.25 -12.77
C LYS A 27 -7.88 -16.03 -12.54
N ILE A 28 -7.49 -14.86 -12.06
CA ILE A 28 -6.11 -14.52 -11.71
C ILE A 28 -5.79 -15.02 -10.29
N VAL A 29 -6.72 -14.85 -9.34
CA VAL A 29 -6.59 -15.32 -7.95
C VAL A 29 -6.58 -16.86 -7.86
N ALA A 30 -7.34 -17.56 -8.70
CA ALA A 30 -7.37 -19.03 -8.72
C ALA A 30 -6.03 -19.69 -9.11
N LYS A 31 -5.08 -18.93 -9.67
CA LYS A 31 -3.72 -19.41 -9.98
C LYS A 31 -2.74 -19.28 -8.81
N ILE A 32 -3.11 -18.57 -7.74
CA ILE A 32 -2.22 -18.14 -6.65
C ILE A 32 -2.44 -18.95 -5.35
N VAL A 33 -3.60 -19.61 -5.17
CA VAL A 33 -4.01 -20.23 -3.88
C VAL A 33 -3.86 -21.76 -3.86
N GLY A 34 -2.85 -22.31 -4.54
CA GLY A 34 -2.54 -23.73 -4.47
C GLY A 34 -1.11 -23.90 -4.00
N ILE A 35 -0.90 -24.13 -2.69
CA ILE A 35 0.15 -24.93 -2.04
C ILE A 35 0.09 -24.61 -0.53
N GLY A 36 -0.61 -25.48 0.21
CA GLY A 36 -0.46 -25.60 1.65
C GLY A 36 0.38 -26.84 1.94
N TYR A 37 1.52 -26.69 2.60
CA TYR A 37 2.29 -27.82 3.09
C TYR A 37 1.81 -28.22 4.48
N THR A 38 1.33 -29.46 4.59
CA THR A 38 1.07 -30.18 5.84
C THR A 38 2.38 -30.75 6.37
N ILE A 39 2.72 -30.45 7.62
CA ILE A 39 3.84 -31.08 8.34
C ILE A 39 3.37 -32.48 8.79
N ILE A 40 3.98 -33.53 8.25
CA ILE A 40 3.82 -34.90 8.74
C ILE A 40 4.92 -35.17 9.76
N ILE A 41 4.54 -35.35 11.02
CA ILE A 41 5.41 -35.92 12.04
C ILE A 41 5.23 -37.44 11.95
N SER A 42 6.30 -38.16 11.61
CA SER A 42 6.37 -39.61 11.74
C SER A 42 7.03 -39.95 13.07
N GLU A 43 6.30 -40.68 13.93
CA GLU A 43 6.86 -41.32 15.12
C GLU A 43 7.47 -42.68 14.75
N SER A 44 8.74 -42.89 15.08
CA SER A 44 9.20 -44.20 15.57
C SER A 44 10.40 -44.04 16.50
N GLY A 45 10.34 -44.67 17.69
CA GLY A 45 11.54 -45.10 18.40
C GLY A 45 12.15 -44.18 19.47
N GLY A 46 11.36 -43.67 20.42
CA GLY A 46 11.72 -43.68 21.85
C GLY A 46 13.11 -43.21 22.34
N ARG A 47 13.76 -42.21 21.73
CA ARG A 47 14.97 -41.58 22.32
C ARG A 47 14.87 -40.06 22.31
N LYS A 48 14.81 -39.46 23.51
CA LYS A 48 14.93 -38.01 23.69
C LYS A 48 16.40 -37.62 23.58
N ILE A 49 16.77 -36.93 22.50
CA ILE A 49 18.06 -36.25 22.37
C ILE A 49 17.79 -34.77 22.56
N PHE A 50 18.33 -34.20 23.65
CA PHE A 50 18.32 -32.75 23.86
C PHE A 50 19.49 -32.14 23.08
N PHE A 51 19.20 -31.37 22.04
CA PHE A 51 20.20 -30.50 21.42
C PHE A 51 20.12 -29.13 22.07
N PHE A 52 21.12 -28.80 22.89
CA PHE A 52 21.47 -27.42 23.19
C PHE A 52 22.21 -26.86 21.97
N PHE A 53 21.63 -25.87 21.29
CA PHE A 53 22.36 -25.08 20.31
C PHE A 53 22.75 -23.73 20.93
N SER A 54 24.03 -23.61 21.27
CA SER A 54 24.74 -22.33 21.32
C SER A 54 24.99 -21.92 19.87
N ALA A 55 24.51 -20.74 19.45
CA ALA A 55 24.70 -20.22 18.11
C ALA A 55 25.53 -18.94 18.16
N ASP A 56 26.84 -19.10 18.37
CA ASP A 56 27.85 -18.23 17.78
C ASP A 56 28.41 -18.99 16.57
N SER A 57 27.79 -18.80 15.41
CA SER A 57 28.34 -19.27 14.14
C SER A 57 27.69 -18.52 12.98
N TYR A 58 28.46 -17.62 12.40
CA TYR A 58 28.24 -16.87 11.17
C TYR A 58 28.03 -17.85 10.02
N PHE A 59 26.77 -18.19 9.76
CA PHE A 59 26.34 -18.85 8.54
C PHE A 59 25.83 -17.74 7.62
N THR A 60 26.66 -17.27 6.69
CA THR A 60 26.21 -16.38 5.61
C THR A 60 25.40 -17.21 4.60
N GLY A 61 24.25 -17.70 5.03
CA GLY A 61 23.20 -18.09 4.10
C GLY A 61 22.74 -16.82 3.43
N ILE A 62 22.86 -16.75 2.10
CA ILE A 62 22.25 -15.67 1.33
C ILE A 62 20.75 -15.79 1.60
N GLU A 63 20.20 -14.88 2.41
CA GLU A 63 18.76 -14.83 2.55
C GLU A 63 18.20 -14.38 1.20
N ILE A 64 17.19 -15.09 0.72
CA ILE A 64 16.52 -14.83 -0.56
C ILE A 64 15.11 -14.31 -0.27
N MET A 65 14.67 -13.31 -1.03
CA MET A 65 13.27 -12.86 -1.07
C MET A 65 12.62 -13.19 -2.41
N LYS A 66 11.32 -13.48 -2.37
CA LYS A 66 10.53 -13.69 -3.58
C LYS A 66 9.99 -12.38 -4.11
N ILE A 67 10.02 -12.22 -5.42
CA ILE A 67 9.51 -11.05 -6.12
C ILE A 67 8.67 -11.47 -7.34
N TRP A 68 7.72 -10.62 -7.70
CA TRP A 68 7.16 -10.60 -9.05
C TRP A 68 7.89 -9.55 -9.86
N GLN A 69 8.48 -9.95 -10.98
CA GLN A 69 9.17 -9.04 -11.89
C GLN A 69 8.52 -9.05 -13.27
N LEU A 70 8.31 -7.86 -13.82
CA LEU A 70 7.86 -7.64 -15.17
C LEU A 70 9.09 -7.54 -16.07
N LEU A 71 9.20 -8.43 -17.06
CA LEU A 71 10.34 -8.46 -18.00
C LEU A 71 10.05 -7.70 -19.31
N SER A 72 8.77 -7.61 -19.65
CA SER A 72 8.22 -6.87 -20.77
C SER A 72 6.71 -6.73 -20.56
N PRO A 73 5.97 -5.91 -21.36
CA PRO A 73 4.52 -5.80 -21.22
C PRO A 73 3.85 -7.18 -21.22
N LYS A 74 2.98 -7.42 -20.25
CA LYS A 74 2.22 -8.66 -20.03
C LYS A 74 3.06 -9.90 -19.73
N ASN A 75 4.35 -9.73 -19.41
CA ASN A 75 5.27 -10.82 -19.07
C ASN A 75 5.73 -10.72 -17.61
N LEU A 76 4.82 -11.07 -16.69
CA LEU A 76 5.06 -11.08 -15.26
C LEU A 76 5.53 -12.46 -14.82
N THR A 77 6.72 -12.52 -14.21
CA THR A 77 7.35 -13.78 -13.77
C THR A 77 7.71 -13.72 -12.30
N HIS A 78 7.66 -14.86 -11.63
CA HIS A 78 8.23 -14.98 -10.29
C HIS A 78 9.75 -15.10 -10.38
N ALA A 79 10.46 -14.44 -9.48
CA ALA A 79 11.90 -14.55 -9.35
C ALA A 79 12.32 -14.52 -7.88
N ASP A 80 13.50 -15.04 -7.63
CA ASP A 80 14.18 -15.00 -6.34
C ASP A 80 15.26 -13.92 -6.43
N ARG A 81 15.38 -13.08 -5.40
CA ARG A 81 16.39 -12.02 -5.33
C ARG A 81 17.07 -12.06 -3.96
N ASP A 82 18.36 -11.84 -3.93
CA ASP A 82 19.12 -11.72 -2.69
C ASP A 82 18.59 -10.55 -1.85
N LEU A 83 18.52 -10.76 -0.54
CA LEU A 83 18.20 -9.69 0.39
C LEU A 83 19.38 -8.71 0.47
N PRO A 84 19.14 -7.40 0.26
CA PRO A 84 20.13 -6.36 0.55
C PRO A 84 20.71 -6.51 1.96
N ALA A 85 21.99 -6.18 2.09
CA ALA A 85 22.62 -6.07 3.40
C ALA A 85 21.89 -5.00 4.24
N PRO A 86 21.74 -5.19 5.56
CA PRO A 86 21.22 -4.15 6.44
C PRO A 86 22.00 -2.84 6.27
N GLN A 87 21.27 -1.73 6.16
CA GLN A 87 21.85 -0.39 6.03
C GLN A 87 21.42 0.47 7.23
N GLU A 88 22.33 1.33 7.68
CA GLU A 88 22.03 2.32 8.71
C GLU A 88 20.90 3.25 8.24
N GLY A 89 19.95 3.57 9.13
CA GLY A 89 18.78 4.38 8.82
C GLY A 89 17.63 3.63 8.12
N TYR A 90 17.86 2.40 7.66
CA TYR A 90 16.85 1.59 6.97
C TYR A 90 16.18 0.57 7.90
N ALA A 91 14.95 0.19 7.56
CA ALA A 91 14.21 -0.90 8.20
C ALA A 91 13.80 -1.96 7.16
N LYS A 92 13.89 -3.24 7.53
CA LYS A 92 13.36 -4.35 6.75
C LYS A 92 11.89 -4.53 7.10
N VAL A 93 11.03 -4.32 6.11
CA VAL A 93 9.57 -4.42 6.22
C VAL A 93 9.13 -5.66 5.47
N LYS A 94 8.41 -6.55 6.16
CA LYS A 94 7.69 -7.65 5.51
C LYS A 94 6.38 -7.11 4.95
N ILE A 95 6.16 -7.29 3.65
CA ILE A 95 4.90 -6.90 3.01
C ILE A 95 3.80 -7.84 3.49
N THR A 96 2.75 -7.28 4.08
CA THR A 96 1.60 -8.07 4.56
C THR A 96 0.43 -7.97 3.60
N ARG A 97 0.29 -6.82 2.92
CA ARG A 97 -0.75 -6.56 1.92
C ARG A 97 -0.23 -5.61 0.85
N ALA A 98 -0.68 -5.83 -0.37
CA ALA A 98 -0.52 -4.90 -1.48
C ALA A 98 -1.86 -4.70 -2.19
N LEU A 99 -2.08 -3.51 -2.73
CA LEU A 99 -3.27 -3.19 -3.51
C LEU A 99 -2.95 -3.33 -5.00
N LEU A 100 -3.87 -3.95 -5.74
CA LEU A 100 -3.88 -3.92 -7.20
C LEU A 100 -4.66 -2.69 -7.67
N SER A 101 -3.96 -1.77 -8.34
CA SER A 101 -4.48 -0.48 -8.79
C SER A 101 -4.52 -0.38 -10.32
N GLU A 102 -5.20 0.65 -10.83
CA GLU A 102 -5.19 0.95 -12.27
C GLU A 102 -3.79 1.29 -12.78
N ALA A 103 -2.95 1.90 -11.93
CA ALA A 103 -1.55 2.16 -12.25
C ALA A 103 -0.76 0.86 -12.49
N ASP A 104 -0.99 -0.17 -11.67
CA ASP A 104 -0.35 -1.48 -11.85
C ASP A 104 -0.81 -2.15 -13.16
N VAL A 105 -2.08 -1.99 -13.54
CA VAL A 105 -2.62 -2.48 -14.82
C VAL A 105 -2.01 -1.73 -16.01
N ALA A 106 -1.81 -0.42 -15.88
CA ALA A 106 -1.18 0.41 -16.91
C ALA A 106 0.29 0.00 -17.13
N VAL A 107 1.05 -0.22 -16.05
CA VAL A 107 2.42 -0.75 -16.11
C VAL A 107 2.44 -2.15 -16.71
N TYR A 108 1.60 -3.07 -16.21
CA TYR A 108 1.53 -4.45 -16.70
C TYR A 108 1.18 -4.53 -18.19
N SER A 109 0.23 -3.71 -18.65
CA SER A 109 -0.20 -3.70 -20.05
C SER A 109 0.79 -3.02 -21.00
N GLY A 110 1.74 -2.25 -20.48
CA GLY A 110 2.67 -1.41 -21.24
C GLY A 110 2.09 -0.07 -21.69
N ALA A 111 0.91 0.31 -21.17
CA ALA A 111 0.35 1.65 -21.39
C ALA A 111 1.21 2.73 -20.72
N THR A 112 1.71 2.45 -19.52
CA THR A 112 2.79 3.20 -18.88
C THR A 112 4.12 2.56 -19.28
N ARG A 113 5.06 3.37 -19.78
CA ARG A 113 6.40 2.89 -20.16
C ARG A 113 7.29 2.85 -18.93
N VAL A 114 7.95 1.72 -18.73
CA VAL A 114 8.86 1.48 -17.60
C VAL A 114 10.15 0.86 -18.10
N LYS A 115 11.22 0.96 -17.30
CA LYS A 115 12.50 0.28 -17.57
C LYS A 115 12.41 -1.15 -17.04
N TYR A 116 12.61 -2.13 -17.91
CA TYR A 116 12.61 -3.54 -17.53
C TYR A 116 14.02 -4.03 -17.12
N PRO A 117 14.13 -5.00 -16.19
CA PRO A 117 13.05 -5.55 -15.38
C PRO A 117 12.61 -4.60 -14.26
N VAL A 118 11.33 -4.67 -13.85
CA VAL A 118 10.79 -3.89 -12.73
C VAL A 118 9.86 -4.74 -11.87
N VAL A 119 9.88 -4.55 -10.55
CA VAL A 119 8.87 -5.10 -9.63
C VAL A 119 7.66 -4.16 -9.62
N PRO A 120 6.45 -4.57 -10.07
CA PRO A 120 5.27 -3.73 -9.99
C PRO A 120 4.68 -3.69 -8.56
N GLY A 121 3.62 -2.89 -8.38
CA GLY A 121 2.90 -2.76 -7.12
C GLY A 121 3.12 -1.38 -6.50
N ARG A 122 2.15 -0.48 -6.72
CA ARG A 122 2.22 0.91 -6.26
C ARG A 122 2.01 1.10 -4.76
N TYR A 123 1.09 0.35 -4.16
CA TYR A 123 0.68 0.56 -2.78
C TYR A 123 0.82 -0.71 -1.96
N ALA A 124 1.41 -0.58 -0.77
CA ALA A 124 1.55 -1.68 0.17
C ALA A 124 1.52 -1.24 1.62
N VAL A 125 1.15 -2.19 2.47
CA VAL A 125 1.21 -2.12 3.92
C VAL A 125 2.07 -3.29 4.39
N GLY A 126 2.86 -3.05 5.43
CA GLY A 126 3.76 -4.05 5.96
C GLY A 126 4.00 -3.92 7.46
N GLN A 127 4.83 -4.82 7.96
CA GLN A 127 5.30 -4.82 9.32
C GLN A 127 6.83 -4.81 9.35
N VAL A 128 7.41 -3.94 10.18
CA VAL A 128 8.86 -3.89 10.41
C VAL A 128 9.29 -5.17 11.13
N VAL A 129 10.11 -5.98 10.48
CA VAL A 129 10.65 -7.23 11.06
C VAL A 129 12.05 -7.03 11.65
N GLU A 130 12.77 -6.05 11.14
CA GLU A 130 14.10 -5.65 11.59
C GLU A 130 14.26 -4.14 11.38
N ALA A 131 14.76 -3.46 12.40
CA ALA A 131 15.11 -2.04 12.34
C ALA A 131 16.64 -1.95 12.36
N GLY A 132 17.22 -1.34 11.33
CA GLY A 132 18.65 -1.08 11.27
C GLY A 132 19.07 -0.06 12.35
N GLU A 133 20.37 0.06 12.55
CA GLU A 133 20.93 1.09 13.42
C GLU A 133 20.44 2.48 12.96
N ASN A 134 20.07 3.35 13.92
CA ASN A 134 19.52 4.68 13.66
C ASN A 134 18.25 4.71 12.76
N SER A 135 17.54 3.60 12.62
CA SER A 135 16.24 3.59 11.93
C SER A 135 15.22 4.44 12.67
N TYR A 136 14.41 5.18 11.92
CA TYR A 136 13.25 5.90 12.45
C TYR A 136 12.15 4.95 12.95
N PHE A 137 12.12 3.72 12.44
CA PHE A 137 11.08 2.73 12.76
C PHE A 137 11.54 1.76 13.84
N ASN A 138 10.58 1.23 14.59
CA ASN A 138 10.80 0.17 15.56
C ASN A 138 10.35 -1.18 15.00
N LYS A 139 11.03 -2.25 15.43
CA LYS A 139 10.57 -3.61 15.16
C LYS A 139 9.14 -3.81 15.68
N GLY A 140 8.27 -4.32 14.81
CA GLY A 140 6.86 -4.55 15.10
C GLY A 140 5.94 -3.44 14.59
N ASP A 141 6.46 -2.28 14.22
CA ASP A 141 5.66 -1.18 13.68
C ASP A 141 4.91 -1.60 12.42
N ARG A 142 3.64 -1.20 12.34
CA ARG A 142 2.85 -1.30 11.12
C ARG A 142 3.13 -0.06 10.29
N VAL A 143 3.45 -0.24 9.01
CA VAL A 143 3.84 0.86 8.13
C VAL A 143 3.10 0.81 6.80
N TYR A 144 2.71 1.98 6.30
CA TYR A 144 2.31 2.20 4.91
C TYR A 144 3.54 2.59 4.11
N LEU A 145 3.75 1.97 2.96
CA LEU A 145 4.90 2.25 2.10
C LEU A 145 4.56 3.37 1.12
N ALA A 146 5.44 4.37 1.04
CA ALA A 146 5.26 5.53 0.18
C ALA A 146 5.27 5.10 -1.28
N ASP A 147 4.20 5.45 -1.99
CA ASP A 147 4.02 5.19 -3.42
C ASP A 147 4.89 6.10 -4.29
N ALA A 148 5.17 7.32 -3.82
CA ALA A 148 6.08 8.27 -4.44
C ALA A 148 7.05 8.87 -3.42
N VAL A 149 8.30 9.07 -3.82
CA VAL A 149 9.37 9.63 -2.97
C VAL A 149 10.16 10.64 -3.78
N GLU A 150 10.49 11.78 -3.18
CA GLU A 150 11.33 12.78 -3.82
C GLU A 150 12.74 12.22 -4.05
N ASN A 151 13.24 12.39 -5.27
CA ASN A 151 14.59 12.02 -5.66
C ASN A 151 15.06 12.99 -6.74
N GLU A 152 15.81 14.02 -6.35
CA GLU A 152 16.31 15.05 -7.27
C GLU A 152 17.25 14.50 -8.36
N GLU A 153 17.82 13.31 -8.16
CA GLU A 153 18.68 12.65 -9.14
C GLU A 153 17.89 11.96 -10.26
N SER A 154 16.57 11.74 -10.06
CA SER A 154 15.71 11.14 -11.08
C SER A 154 15.25 12.19 -12.10
N GLU A 155 14.95 11.76 -13.32
CA GLU A 155 14.54 12.66 -14.41
C GLU A 155 13.26 13.47 -14.07
N SER A 156 12.37 12.88 -13.28
CA SER A 156 11.13 13.49 -12.80
C SER A 156 11.27 14.22 -11.45
N GLY A 157 12.41 14.10 -10.77
CA GLY A 157 12.57 14.53 -9.38
C GLY A 157 11.78 13.68 -8.36
N ILE A 158 11.09 12.63 -8.82
CA ILE A 158 10.18 11.80 -8.04
C ILE A 158 10.29 10.34 -8.50
N ASP A 159 10.52 9.46 -7.54
CA ASP A 159 10.52 8.00 -7.71
C ASP A 159 9.18 7.40 -7.28
N VAL A 160 8.46 6.88 -8.26
CA VAL A 160 7.17 6.20 -8.15
C VAL A 160 7.37 4.67 -8.12
N ALA A 161 6.85 4.05 -7.07
CA ALA A 161 6.85 2.61 -6.88
C ALA A 161 6.14 1.87 -8.03
N GLY A 162 6.81 0.85 -8.56
CA GLY A 162 6.34 0.02 -9.66
C GLY A 162 6.50 0.63 -11.05
N GLU A 163 7.17 1.77 -11.19
CA GLU A 163 7.33 2.47 -12.46
C GLU A 163 8.78 2.84 -12.78
N ASN A 164 9.37 3.78 -12.03
CA ASN A 164 10.79 4.13 -12.13
C ASN A 164 11.61 3.60 -10.93
N ARG A 165 10.94 3.18 -9.85
CA ARG A 165 11.51 2.43 -8.71
C ARG A 165 10.79 1.09 -8.54
N ASP A 166 11.49 0.08 -8.03
CA ASP A 166 10.86 -1.19 -7.67
C ASP A 166 9.72 -1.00 -6.66
N GLY A 167 8.57 -1.56 -7.00
CA GLY A 167 7.35 -1.56 -6.19
C GLY A 167 7.30 -2.70 -5.19
N PHE A 168 6.09 -3.07 -4.80
CA PHE A 168 5.84 -3.83 -3.59
C PHE A 168 5.29 -5.24 -3.79
N TYR A 169 5.22 -5.77 -5.01
CA TYR A 169 4.90 -7.19 -5.23
C TYR A 169 6.11 -8.08 -4.95
N ARG A 170 6.56 -8.07 -3.69
CA ARG A 170 7.73 -8.77 -3.14
C ARG A 170 7.53 -9.09 -1.66
N ASP A 171 8.32 -10.01 -1.12
CA ASP A 171 8.19 -10.42 0.29
C ASP A 171 8.66 -9.31 1.26
N PHE A 172 9.74 -8.61 0.92
CA PHE A 172 10.36 -7.61 1.79
C PHE A 172 10.67 -6.31 1.04
N ALA A 173 10.57 -5.19 1.76
CA ALA A 173 11.06 -3.88 1.33
C ALA A 173 12.05 -3.35 2.37
N PHE A 174 13.06 -2.62 1.93
CA PHE A 174 13.99 -1.91 2.78
C PHE A 174 13.69 -0.43 2.61
N VAL A 175 13.31 0.23 3.70
CA VAL A 175 12.79 1.60 3.64
C VAL A 175 13.43 2.46 4.71
N ASN A 176 13.74 3.70 4.36
CA ASN A 176 14.15 4.74 5.29
C ASN A 176 12.95 5.61 5.73
N ALA A 177 13.20 6.64 6.52
CA ALA A 177 12.16 7.52 7.09
C ALA A 177 11.32 8.28 6.05
N SER A 178 11.80 8.50 4.82
CA SER A 178 11.03 9.15 3.75
C SER A 178 10.25 8.17 2.88
N GLU A 179 10.49 6.86 3.03
CA GLU A 179 9.91 5.83 2.17
C GLU A 179 8.75 5.06 2.82
N ALA A 180 8.45 5.32 4.10
CA ALA A 180 7.35 4.68 4.81
C ALA A 180 6.81 5.53 5.96
N TYR A 181 5.57 5.27 6.34
CA TYR A 181 4.86 5.99 7.40
C TYR A 181 4.26 5.01 8.40
N THR A 182 4.50 5.23 9.70
CA THR A 182 3.90 4.42 10.76
C THR A 182 2.39 4.60 10.82
N LEU A 183 1.65 3.49 10.80
CA LEU A 183 0.20 3.48 10.87
C LEU A 183 -0.30 3.51 12.32
N PRO A 184 -1.16 4.46 12.69
CA PRO A 184 -1.81 4.45 14.00
C PRO A 184 -2.65 3.18 14.21
N PRO A 185 -2.81 2.70 15.45
CA PRO A 185 -3.62 1.50 15.73
C PRO A 185 -5.08 1.58 15.25
N SER A 186 -5.63 2.80 15.14
CA SER A 186 -6.99 3.04 14.66
C SER A 186 -7.16 2.89 13.15
N VAL A 187 -6.07 2.85 12.38
CA VAL A 187 -6.09 2.73 10.92
C VAL A 187 -5.92 1.26 10.53
N SER A 188 -6.94 0.68 9.91
CA SER A 188 -6.86 -0.67 9.34
C SER A 188 -5.99 -0.68 8.08
N ASP A 189 -5.51 -1.86 7.67
CA ASP A 189 -4.71 -1.95 6.44
C ASP A 189 -5.52 -1.54 5.20
N GLU A 190 -6.83 -1.84 5.17
CA GLU A 190 -7.71 -1.43 4.07
C GLU A 190 -7.87 0.09 4.01
N ALA A 191 -8.00 0.74 5.17
CA ALA A 191 -8.09 2.20 5.25
C ALA A 191 -6.76 2.87 4.87
N ALA A 192 -5.61 2.23 5.13
CA ALA A 192 -4.30 2.76 4.77
C ALA A 192 -4.15 2.93 3.25
N PHE A 193 -4.81 2.12 2.43
CA PHE A 193 -4.78 2.29 0.96
C PHE A 193 -5.52 3.55 0.47
N LEU A 194 -6.22 4.28 1.34
CA LEU A 194 -6.83 5.56 1.02
C LEU A 194 -5.92 6.76 1.34
N ILE A 195 -4.74 6.53 1.95
CA ILE A 195 -3.83 7.60 2.36
C ILE A 195 -3.43 8.48 1.18
N ASP A 196 -3.09 7.89 0.03
CA ASP A 196 -2.77 8.62 -1.19
C ASP A 196 -3.94 9.51 -1.67
N ALA A 197 -5.16 8.98 -1.68
CA ALA A 197 -6.34 9.76 -2.05
C ALA A 197 -6.61 10.93 -1.08
N VAL A 198 -6.36 10.73 0.22
CA VAL A 198 -6.48 11.77 1.23
C VAL A 198 -5.38 12.82 1.08
N ALA A 199 -4.13 12.40 0.91
CA ALA A 199 -2.99 13.30 0.72
C ALA A 199 -3.16 14.17 -0.54
N THR A 200 -3.61 13.55 -1.63
CA THR A 200 -3.95 14.25 -2.88
C THR A 200 -5.08 15.26 -2.66
N ALA A 201 -6.13 14.88 -1.92
CA ALA A 201 -7.25 15.79 -1.64
C ALA A 201 -6.83 16.99 -0.77
N GLU A 202 -6.03 16.78 0.27
CA GLU A 202 -5.46 17.86 1.10
C GLU A 202 -4.60 18.80 0.24
N LYS A 203 -3.74 18.24 -0.61
CA LYS A 203 -2.90 19.02 -1.53
C LYS A 203 -3.72 19.91 -2.47
N ILE A 204 -4.84 19.39 -2.99
CA ILE A 204 -5.77 20.18 -3.82
C ILE A 204 -6.38 21.33 -3.02
N VAL A 205 -6.81 21.10 -1.77
CA VAL A 205 -7.36 22.16 -0.92
C VAL A 205 -6.33 23.25 -0.66
N ASP A 206 -5.09 22.86 -0.36
CA ASP A 206 -3.99 23.80 -0.13
C ASP A 206 -3.69 24.66 -1.37
N GLU A 207 -3.60 24.04 -2.56
CA GLU A 207 -3.27 24.75 -3.80
C GLU A 207 -4.42 25.64 -4.31
N THR A 208 -5.66 25.22 -4.09
CA THR A 208 -6.84 26.00 -4.49
C THR A 208 -7.19 27.10 -3.50
N GLY A 209 -6.69 27.00 -2.26
CA GLY A 209 -7.00 27.94 -1.18
C GLY A 209 -8.48 27.92 -0.79
N VAL A 210 -9.17 26.78 -0.98
CA VAL A 210 -10.59 26.67 -0.69
C VAL A 210 -10.85 26.84 0.80
N GLY A 211 -11.68 27.82 1.13
CA GLY A 211 -12.04 28.18 2.50
C GLY A 211 -13.45 27.77 2.90
N ALA A 212 -13.74 27.96 4.19
CA ALA A 212 -15.05 27.68 4.77
C ALA A 212 -16.18 28.44 4.05
N GLY A 213 -17.27 27.74 3.76
CA GLY A 213 -18.47 28.26 3.10
C GLY A 213 -18.37 28.43 1.58
N GLN A 214 -17.19 28.24 0.99
CA GLN A 214 -17.04 28.28 -0.46
C GLN A 214 -17.68 27.05 -1.11
N HIS A 215 -18.38 27.26 -2.23
CA HIS A 215 -19.02 26.19 -2.99
C HIS A 215 -18.07 25.70 -4.08
N VAL A 216 -17.87 24.39 -4.16
CA VAL A 216 -16.92 23.76 -5.10
C VAL A 216 -17.65 22.71 -5.92
N LEU A 217 -17.69 22.88 -7.24
CA LEU A 217 -18.18 21.84 -8.15
C LEU A 217 -17.09 20.79 -8.37
N VAL A 218 -17.38 19.54 -8.02
CA VAL A 218 -16.49 18.40 -8.25
C VAL A 218 -17.09 17.52 -9.34
N ILE A 219 -16.36 17.26 -10.42
CA ILE A 219 -16.85 16.51 -11.58
C ILE A 219 -16.24 15.11 -11.59
N GLY A 220 -17.11 14.09 -11.63
CA GLY A 220 -16.78 12.66 -11.60
C GLY A 220 -16.70 12.12 -10.17
N GLY A 221 -17.60 11.24 -9.75
CA GLY A 221 -17.73 10.62 -8.42
C GLY A 221 -16.93 9.34 -8.23
N GLY A 222 -15.72 9.28 -8.78
CA GLY A 222 -14.77 8.19 -8.51
C GLY A 222 -14.19 8.25 -7.09
N LEU A 223 -13.27 7.33 -6.77
CA LEU A 223 -12.64 7.23 -5.44
C LEU A 223 -12.05 8.58 -4.98
N TYR A 224 -11.17 9.17 -5.78
CA TYR A 224 -10.48 10.42 -5.43
C TYR A 224 -11.44 11.58 -5.23
N ALA A 225 -12.43 11.75 -6.11
CA ALA A 225 -13.39 12.84 -5.99
C ALA A 225 -14.32 12.66 -4.79
N ASN A 226 -14.71 11.42 -4.47
CA ASN A 226 -15.49 11.15 -3.27
C ASN A 226 -14.68 11.52 -2.01
N ILE A 227 -13.41 11.12 -1.94
CA ILE A 227 -12.52 11.51 -0.84
C ILE A 227 -12.32 13.03 -0.81
N LEU A 228 -12.09 13.68 -1.95
CA LEU A 228 -11.97 15.14 -2.05
C LEU A 228 -13.21 15.85 -1.51
N CYS A 229 -14.43 15.40 -1.83
CA CYS A 229 -15.64 15.97 -1.27
C CYS A 229 -15.68 15.82 0.27
N GLN A 230 -15.28 14.68 0.82
CA GLN A 230 -15.22 14.50 2.28
C GLN A 230 -14.19 15.43 2.94
N ILE A 231 -13.02 15.62 2.31
CA ILE A 231 -11.99 16.55 2.77
C ILE A 231 -12.47 18.01 2.66
N LEU A 232 -13.16 18.39 1.58
CA LEU A 232 -13.79 19.70 1.44
C LEU A 232 -14.81 19.96 2.57
N ILE A 233 -15.66 18.98 2.89
CA ILE A 233 -16.61 19.07 4.03
C ILE A 233 -15.86 19.23 5.36
N TYR A 234 -14.77 18.48 5.56
CA TYR A 234 -13.92 18.61 6.74
C TYR A 234 -13.35 20.03 6.92
N HIS A 235 -12.91 20.65 5.82
CA HIS A 235 -12.48 22.05 5.75
C HIS A 235 -13.65 23.07 5.73
N ARG A 236 -14.89 22.61 5.93
CA ARG A 236 -16.13 23.40 5.96
C ARG A 236 -16.46 24.09 4.63
N ALA A 237 -15.90 23.63 3.53
CA ALA A 237 -16.37 23.98 2.20
C ALA A 237 -17.65 23.20 1.85
N VAL A 238 -18.31 23.61 0.78
CA VAL A 238 -19.58 23.03 0.31
C VAL A 238 -19.37 22.39 -1.05
N PRO A 239 -18.96 21.11 -1.12
CA PRO A 239 -18.82 20.42 -2.39
C PRO A 239 -20.20 20.10 -2.99
N VAL A 240 -20.30 20.26 -4.31
CA VAL A 240 -21.41 19.76 -5.13
C VAL A 240 -20.80 18.75 -6.11
N LEU A 241 -21.12 17.47 -5.96
CA LEU A 241 -20.58 16.42 -6.81
C LEU A 241 -21.46 16.22 -8.06
N ALA A 242 -20.89 16.16 -9.24
CA ALA A 242 -21.60 15.86 -10.48
C ALA A 242 -21.01 14.60 -11.16
N ASP A 243 -21.82 13.58 -11.41
CA ASP A 243 -21.43 12.38 -12.17
C ASP A 243 -22.64 11.86 -12.97
N ASN A 244 -22.41 11.14 -14.07
CA ASN A 244 -23.47 10.53 -14.89
C ASN A 244 -23.83 9.09 -14.45
N ASN A 245 -23.10 8.53 -13.48
CA ASN A 245 -23.28 7.19 -12.94
C ASN A 245 -24.00 7.24 -11.59
N ALA A 246 -25.21 6.70 -11.57
CA ALA A 246 -26.07 6.68 -10.39
C ALA A 246 -25.47 5.91 -9.19
N GLU A 247 -24.64 4.89 -9.43
CA GLU A 247 -24.02 4.11 -8.34
C GLU A 247 -22.97 4.94 -7.59
N ARG A 248 -22.20 5.76 -8.31
CA ARG A 248 -21.21 6.67 -7.74
C ARG A 248 -21.88 7.77 -6.92
N LEU A 249 -22.97 8.35 -7.43
CA LEU A 249 -23.77 9.32 -6.69
C LEU A 249 -24.41 8.69 -5.44
N ALA A 250 -24.92 7.47 -5.54
CA ALA A 250 -25.49 6.75 -4.40
C ALA A 250 -24.44 6.48 -3.30
N LEU A 251 -23.19 6.16 -3.69
CA LEU A 251 -22.08 6.02 -2.75
C LEU A 251 -21.73 7.37 -2.10
N ALA A 252 -21.63 8.43 -2.89
CA ALA A 252 -21.38 9.77 -2.38
C ALA A 252 -22.44 10.22 -1.37
N LYS A 253 -23.71 9.92 -1.63
CA LYS A 253 -24.81 10.16 -0.70
C LYS A 253 -24.59 9.50 0.66
N LYS A 254 -24.13 8.25 0.66
CA LYS A 254 -23.86 7.49 1.90
C LYS A 254 -22.71 8.09 2.71
N CYS A 255 -21.78 8.78 2.03
CA CYS A 255 -20.68 9.52 2.65
C CYS A 255 -21.09 10.94 3.10
N GLY A 256 -22.36 11.33 2.99
CA GLY A 256 -22.84 12.66 3.38
C GLY A 256 -22.52 13.77 2.37
N ILE A 257 -22.16 13.42 1.14
CA ILE A 257 -21.85 14.38 0.07
C ILE A 257 -23.13 14.79 -0.64
N TYR A 258 -23.28 16.10 -0.85
CA TYR A 258 -24.37 16.69 -1.63
C TYR A 258 -24.04 16.66 -3.13
N TYR A 259 -25.06 16.39 -3.95
CA TYR A 259 -25.00 16.38 -5.41
C TYR A 259 -26.34 16.82 -5.99
#